data_AF-A0A7Z0C467-F1
#
_entry.id   AF-A0A7Z0C467-F1
#
_cell.length_a   1.000
_cell.length_b   1.000
_cell.length_c   1.000
_cell.angle_alpha   90.00
_cell.angle_beta   90.00
_cell.angle_gamma   90.00
#
_symmetry.space_group_name_H-M   'P 1'
#
loop_
_entity.id
_entity.type
_entity.pdbx_description
1 polymer ?
#
loop_
_entity_poly.entity_id
_entity_poly.type
_entity_poly.pdbx_seq_one_letter_code
_entity_poly.pdbx_strand_id
1 'polypeptide(L)'
;MAFFTRTRRYRRSDVSPWPFVGLVGLAACFFLYAASGPFTPWWAQTLLLLLWLVATVRAVGWWSERPTWVAWAPVVCLVVWFVVIWAGAAWWGW
;
A
#
# COMPACT_ATOMS: atom_id res chain seq x y z
N MET A 1 -26.96 -28.02 -29.14
CA MET A 1 -26.85 -27.54 -27.75
C MET A 1 -26.42 -26.08 -27.78
N ALA A 2 -27.34 -25.15 -27.56
CA ALA A 2 -27.02 -23.72 -27.53
C ALA A 2 -26.51 -23.34 -26.14
N PHE A 3 -25.23 -22.98 -26.03
CA PHE A 3 -24.66 -22.39 -24.82
C PHE A 3 -25.19 -20.96 -24.71
N PHE A 4 -26.28 -20.76 -23.97
CA PHE A 4 -26.69 -19.41 -23.57
C PHE A 4 -25.66 -18.89 -22.57
N THR A 5 -24.67 -18.16 -23.06
CA THR A 5 -23.77 -17.38 -22.21
C THR A 5 -24.59 -16.29 -21.54
N ARG A 6 -25.06 -16.56 -20.33
CA ARG A 6 -25.81 -15.61 -19.52
C ARG A 6 -24.88 -14.42 -19.25
N THR A 7 -25.03 -13.33 -20.00
CA THR A 7 -24.26 -12.11 -19.77
C THR A 7 -24.63 -11.57 -18.39
N ARG A 8 -23.74 -11.76 -17.41
CA ARG A 8 -23.91 -11.18 -16.08
C ARG A 8 -23.90 -9.67 -16.27
N ARG A 9 -25.04 -8.99 -16.09
CA ARG A 9 -25.07 -7.52 -16.03
C ARG A 9 -24.33 -7.11 -14.76
N TYR A 10 -23.10 -6.64 -14.90
CA TYR A 10 -22.35 -6.02 -13.80
C TYR A 10 -23.16 -4.82 -13.27
N ARG A 11 -23.52 -4.86 -11.99
CA ARG A 11 -24.03 -3.67 -11.29
C ARG A 11 -22.84 -2.85 -10.81
N ARG A 12 -23.02 -1.54 -10.64
CA ARG A 12 -21.97 -0.68 -10.03
C ARG A 12 -21.48 -1.22 -8.68
N SER A 13 -22.33 -1.89 -7.92
CA SER A 13 -22.01 -2.54 -6.63
C SER A 13 -21.06 -3.74 -6.76
N ASP A 14 -20.88 -4.29 -7.95
CA ASP A 14 -20.02 -5.46 -8.18
C ASP A 14 -18.54 -5.05 -8.30
N VAL A 15 -18.25 -3.75 -8.37
CA VAL A 15 -16.89 -3.19 -8.38
C VAL A 15 -16.60 -2.54 -7.03
N SER A 16 -15.65 -3.12 -6.29
CA SER A 16 -15.19 -2.55 -5.03
C SER A 16 -14.33 -1.30 -5.29
N PRO A 17 -14.57 -0.17 -4.59
CA PRO A 17 -13.74 1.03 -4.71
C PRO A 17 -12.42 0.94 -3.92
N TRP A 18 -12.32 0.01 -2.96
CA TRP A 18 -11.21 -0.10 -2.02
C TRP A 18 -9.82 -0.26 -2.64
N PRO A 19 -9.64 -0.98 -3.77
CA PRO A 19 -8.33 -1.07 -4.40
C PRO A 19 -7.80 0.28 -4.89
N PHE A 20 -8.67 1.16 -5.39
CA PHE A 20 -8.27 2.51 -5.78
C PHE A 20 -7.85 3.35 -4.58
N VAL A 21 -8.63 3.31 -3.50
CA VAL A 21 -8.29 4.00 -2.23
C VAL A 21 -6.93 3.52 -1.72
N GLY A 22 -6.69 2.20 -1.74
CA GLY A 22 -5.43 1.63 -1.29
C GLY A 22 -4.23 2.03 -2.14
N LEU A 23 -4.34 2.02 -3.48
CA LEU A 23 -3.24 2.44 -4.35
C LEU A 23 -2.95 3.95 -4.25
N VAL A 24 -3.97 4.80 -4.14
CA VAL A 24 -3.77 6.25 -3.91
C VAL A 24 -3.06 6.47 -2.57
N GLY A 25 -3.48 5.75 -1.53
CA GLY A 25 -2.81 5.80 -0.22
C GLY A 25 -1.36 5.33 -0.28
N LEU A 26 -1.07 4.27 -1.05
CA LEU A 26 0.30 3.76 -1.22
C LEU A 26 1.17 4.75 -1.99
N ALA A 27 0.62 5.44 -3.00
CA ALA A 27 1.32 6.52 -3.70
C ALA A 27 1.66 7.69 -2.75
N ALA A 28 0.74 8.06 -1.86
CA ALA A 28 1.02 9.05 -0.82
C ALA A 28 2.08 8.57 0.18
N CYS A 29 2.05 7.30 0.59
CA CYS A 29 3.08 6.72 1.46
C CYS A 29 4.46 6.69 0.79
N PHE A 30 4.53 6.46 -0.53
CA PHE A 30 5.80 6.50 -1.26
C PHE A 30 6.49 7.85 -1.08
N PHE A 31 5.75 8.95 -1.18
CA PHE A 31 6.28 10.28 -0.92
C PHE A 31 6.87 10.39 0.49
N LEU A 32 6.15 9.96 1.52
CA LEU A 32 6.64 9.99 2.91
C LEU A 32 7.95 9.21 3.05
N TYR A 33 8.01 8.01 2.48
CA TYR A 33 9.17 7.14 2.55
C TYR A 33 10.36 7.75 1.79
N ALA A 34 10.16 8.23 0.56
CA ALA A 34 11.21 8.82 -0.26
C ALA A 34 11.72 10.15 0.33
N ALA A 35 10.82 10.97 0.87
CA ALA A 35 11.16 12.27 1.46
C ALA A 35 11.94 12.15 2.78
N SER A 36 11.94 10.98 3.44
CA SER A 36 12.75 10.73 4.64
C SER A 36 14.25 10.60 4.37
N GLY A 37 14.66 10.40 3.11
CA GLY A 37 16.06 10.13 2.73
C GLY A 37 17.12 11.07 3.31
N PRO A 38 16.91 12.40 3.35
CA PRO A 38 17.87 13.34 3.92
C PRO A 38 18.12 13.20 5.42
N PHE A 39 17.19 12.57 6.15
CA PHE A 39 17.23 12.46 7.61
C PHE A 39 17.59 11.05 8.07
N THR A 40 17.31 10.03 7.27
CA THR A 40 17.57 8.63 7.64
C THR A 40 18.90 8.08 7.12
N PRO A 41 19.57 7.17 7.84
CA PRO A 41 20.71 6.45 7.31
C PRO A 41 20.29 5.58 6.12
N TRP A 42 21.22 5.37 5.19
CA TRP A 42 20.96 4.69 3.91
C TRP A 42 20.27 3.33 4.06
N TRP A 43 20.62 2.55 5.09
CA TRP A 43 20.04 1.23 5.34
C TRP A 43 18.58 1.33 5.79
N ALA A 44 18.23 2.29 6.65
CA ALA A 44 16.85 2.51 7.11
C ALA A 44 15.97 2.98 5.95
N GLN A 45 16.48 3.93 5.17
CA GLN A 45 15.85 4.41 3.96
C GLN A 45 15.56 3.27 2.97
N THR A 46 16.55 2.40 2.75
CA THR A 46 16.44 1.26 1.83
C THR A 46 15.39 0.26 2.33
N LEU A 47 15.41 -0.07 3.63
CA LEU A 47 14.44 -1.00 4.23
C LEU A 47 13.02 -0.46 4.17
N LEU A 48 12.82 0.85 4.44
CA LEU A 48 11.53 1.50 4.27
C LEU A 48 11.04 1.35 2.83
N LEU A 49 11.83 1.76 1.84
CA LEU A 49 11.43 1.67 0.43
C LEU A 49 11.15 0.23 -0.02
N LEU A 50 11.93 -0.75 0.45
CA LEU A 50 11.68 -2.17 0.18
C LEU A 50 10.37 -2.65 0.82
N LEU A 51 10.09 -2.25 2.05
CA LEU A 51 8.83 -2.59 2.73
C LEU A 51 7.62 -2.00 1.98
N TRP A 52 7.73 -0.75 1.54
CA TRP A 52 6.70 -0.13 0.70
C TRP A 52 6.51 -0.88 -0.62
N LEU A 53 7.61 -1.29 -1.28
CA LEU A 53 7.55 -2.05 -2.52
C LEU A 53 6.84 -3.40 -2.32
N VAL A 54 7.17 -4.12 -1.25
CA VAL A 54 6.50 -5.38 -0.89
C VAL A 54 5.02 -5.15 -0.63
N ALA A 55 4.66 -4.13 0.15
CA ALA A 55 3.26 -3.78 0.40
C ALA A 55 2.50 -3.46 -0.89
N THR A 56 3.14 -2.76 -1.82
CA THR A 56 2.57 -2.40 -3.13
C THR A 56 2.35 -3.63 -4.01
N VAL A 57 3.33 -4.52 -4.11
CA VAL A 57 3.20 -5.78 -4.86
C VAL A 57 2.07 -6.65 -4.28
N ARG A 58 1.97 -6.74 -2.95
CA ARG A 58 0.88 -7.46 -2.26
C ARG A 58 -0.48 -6.83 -2.53
N ALA A 59 -0.59 -5.50 -2.46
CA ALA A 59 -1.80 -4.75 -2.76
C ALA A 59 -2.29 -4.98 -4.20
N VAL A 60 -1.38 -5.00 -5.18
CA VAL A 60 -1.70 -5.35 -6.58
C VAL A 60 -2.23 -6.78 -6.68
N GLY A 61 -1.59 -7.75 -6.00
CA GLY A 61 -2.07 -9.13 -5.97
C GLY A 61 -3.47 -9.28 -5.35
N TRP A 62 -3.78 -8.49 -4.31
CA TRP A 62 -5.07 -8.53 -3.63
C TRP A 62 -6.20 -7.78 -4.35
N TRP A 63 -5.89 -7.07 -5.44
CA TRP A 63 -6.82 -6.19 -6.15
C TRP A 63 -8.18 -6.85 -6.41
N SER A 64 -8.18 -8.08 -6.93
CA SER A 64 -9.41 -8.81 -7.26
C SER A 64 -9.83 -9.81 -6.18
N GLU A 65 -8.86 -10.43 -5.50
CA GLU A 65 -9.13 -11.52 -4.55
C GLU A 65 -9.63 -11.01 -3.19
N ARG A 66 -9.10 -9.86 -2.73
CA ARG A 66 -9.31 -9.33 -1.38
C ARG A 66 -9.33 -7.79 -1.40
N PRO A 67 -10.27 -7.16 -2.12
CA PRO A 67 -10.21 -5.73 -2.40
C PRO A 67 -10.24 -4.83 -1.16
N THR A 68 -10.88 -5.26 -0.07
CA THR A 68 -10.91 -4.52 1.21
C THR A 68 -9.54 -4.50 1.90
N TRP A 69 -8.70 -5.52 1.69
CA TRP A 69 -7.35 -5.59 2.28
C TRP A 69 -6.38 -4.62 1.62
N VAL A 70 -6.62 -4.25 0.36
CA VAL A 70 -5.81 -3.27 -0.37
C VAL A 70 -5.82 -1.91 0.33
N ALA A 71 -6.95 -1.52 0.93
CA ALA A 71 -7.08 -0.28 1.68
C ALA A 71 -6.29 -0.27 3.01
N TRP A 72 -5.96 -1.44 3.57
CA TRP A 72 -5.15 -1.54 4.78
C TRP A 72 -3.65 -1.45 4.53
N ALA A 73 -3.18 -1.74 3.32
CA ALA A 73 -1.76 -1.64 2.96
C ALA A 73 -1.15 -0.25 3.26
N PRO A 74 -1.74 0.88 2.81
CA PRO A 74 -1.20 2.20 3.14
C PRO A 74 -1.30 2.55 4.64
N VAL A 75 -2.31 2.03 5.36
CA VAL A 75 -2.41 2.24 6.81
C VAL A 75 -1.22 1.61 7.53
N VAL A 76 -0.87 0.37 7.15
CA VAL A 76 0.30 -0.32 7.70
C VAL A 76 1.58 0.43 7.35
N CYS A 77 1.75 0.87 6.10
CA CYS A 77 2.91 1.67 5.71
C CYS A 77 3.02 2.96 6.52
N LEU A 78 1.92 3.70 6.69
CA LEU A 78 1.91 4.94 7.46
C LEU A 78 2.33 4.71 8.93
N VAL A 79 1.79 3.67 9.56
CA VAL A 79 2.13 3.29 10.94
C VAL A 79 3.61 2.90 11.05
N VAL A 80 4.11 2.05 10.14
CA VAL A 80 5.51 1.62 10.14
C VAL A 80 6.44 2.81 9.96
N TRP A 81 6.15 3.69 9.00
CA TRP A 81 6.93 4.91 8.80
C TRP A 81 6.99 5.76 10.05
N PHE A 82 5.84 6.04 10.67
CA PHE A 82 5.79 6.87 11.87
C PHE A 82 6.63 6.26 13.00
N VAL A 83 6.46 4.97 13.26
CA VAL A 83 7.21 4.25 14.30
C VAL A 83 8.71 4.27 14.03
N VAL A 84 9.13 4.00 12.80
CA VAL A 84 10.56 3.95 12.43
C VAL A 84 11.21 5.32 12.53
N ILE A 85 10.58 6.36 11.98
CA ILE A 85 11.12 7.73 12.02
C ILE A 85 11.17 8.24 13.46
N TRP A 86 10.09 8.04 14.22
CA TRP A 86 10.06 8.44 15.62
C TRP A 86 11.11 7.70 16.46
N ALA A 87 11.22 6.38 16.31
CA ALA A 87 12.18 5.57 17.05
C ALA A 87 13.64 5.88 16.66
N GLY A 88 13.90 6.08 15.36
CA GLY A 88 15.21 6.51 14.86
C GLY A 88 15.64 7.82 15.48
N ALA A 89 14.75 8.81 15.48
CA ALA A 89 15.03 10.11 16.07
C ALA A 89 15.20 10.04 17.59
N ALA A 90 14.33 9.29 18.29
CA ALA A 90 14.31 9.22 19.75
C ALA A 90 15.47 8.43 20.35
N TRP A 91 15.91 7.35 19.70
CA TRP A 91 16.91 6.45 20.27
C TRP A 91 18.27 6.52 19.58
N TRP A 92 18.32 6.79 18.27
CA TRP A 92 19.55 6.71 17.48
C TRP A 92 19.99 8.06 16.91
N GLY A 93 19.18 9.12 17.07
CA GLY A 93 19.56 10.50 16.77
C GLY A 93 19.63 10.83 15.28
N TRP A 94 18.86 10.14 14.45
CA TRP A 94 18.70 10.42 13.02
C TRP A 94 17.23 10.57 12.65
#